data_AF-A0A7X1KCL8-F1
#
_entry.id   AF-A0A7X1KCL8-F1
#
_cell.length_a   1.000
_cell.length_b   1.000
_cell.length_c   1.000
_cell.angle_alpha   90.00
_cell.angle_beta   90.00
_cell.angle_gamma   90.00
#
_symmetry.space_group_name_H-M   'P 1'
#
loop_
_entity.id
_entity.type
_entity.pdbx_description
1 polymer ?
#
loop_
_entity_poly.entity_id
_entity_poly.type
_entity_poly.pdbx_seq_one_letter_code
_entity_poly.pdbx_strand_id
1 'polypeptide(L)' 'MAIERLPISRNALEIIISDARDLLDTLEAAGLEQAATIMASVLDQLVCDRTGLSGTSGFMFKADDSPAS' A
#
# COMPACT_ATOMS: atom_id res chain seq x y z
N MET A 1 -4.78 -1.64 19.35
CA MET A 1 -3.69 -2.55 18.97
C MET A 1 -2.79 -1.78 18.03
N ALA A 2 -1.59 -1.40 18.46
CA ALA A 2 -0.67 -0.64 17.62
C ALA A 2 -0.01 -1.63 16.64
N ILE A 3 -0.10 -1.38 15.35
CA ILE A 3 0.62 -2.13 14.34
C ILE A 3 2.09 -1.69 14.45
N GLU A 4 2.93 -2.52 15.06
CA GLU A 4 4.37 -2.30 15.05
C GLU A 4 4.86 -2.34 13.60
N ARG A 5 5.35 -1.19 13.12
CA ARG A 5 5.93 -1.08 11.78
C ARG A 5 7.29 -1.79 11.79
N LEU A 6 7.30 -3.03 11.33
CA LEU A 6 8.53 -3.76 11.04
C LEU A 6 9.36 -2.95 10.02
N PRO A 7 10.67 -2.77 10.23
CA PRO A 7 11.52 -2.09 9.27
C PRO A 7 11.65 -2.94 7.99
N ILE A 8 10.77 -2.70 7.02
CA ILE A 8 10.82 -3.36 5.72
C ILE A 8 11.96 -2.73 4.92
N SER A 9 12.94 -3.54 4.52
CA SER A 9 14.00 -3.09 3.61
C SER A 9 13.40 -2.73 2.24
N ARG A 10 14.00 -1.77 1.53
CA ARG A 10 13.55 -1.39 0.18
C ARG A 10 13.43 -2.60 -0.75
N ASN A 11 14.36 -3.55 -0.67
CA ASN A 11 14.33 -4.78 -1.48
C ASN A 11 13.08 -5.64 -1.17
N ALA A 12 12.75 -5.81 0.10
CA ALA A 12 11.53 -6.52 0.50
C ALA A 12 10.26 -5.78 0.03
N LEU A 13 10.26 -4.45 0.05
CA LEU A 13 9.13 -3.67 -0.45
C LEU A 13 8.94 -3.80 -1.97
N GLU A 14 10.02 -3.84 -2.76
CA GLU A 14 9.92 -4.07 -4.22
C GLU A 14 9.35 -5.45 -4.53
N ILE A 15 9.70 -6.49 -3.77
CA ILE A 15 9.12 -7.83 -3.90
C ILE A 15 7.61 -7.78 -3.61
N ILE A 16 7.21 -7.15 -2.51
CA ILE A 16 5.79 -7.00 -2.15
C ILE A 16 5.02 -6.23 -3.23
N ILE A 17 5.60 -5.17 -3.81
CA ILE A 17 4.99 -4.41 -4.91
C ILE A 17 4.83 -5.28 -6.16
N SER A 18 5.80 -6.16 -6.45
CA SER A 18 5.72 -7.09 -7.57
C SER A 18 4.57 -8.07 -7.38
N ASP A 19 4.54 -8.76 -6.23
CA ASP A 19 3.48 -9.73 -5.90
C ASP A 19 2.09 -9.06 -5.86
N ALA A 20 2.01 -7.82 -5.37
CA ALA A 20 0.79 -7.04 -5.31
C ALA A 20 0.22 -6.72 -6.71
N ARG A 21 1.09 -6.54 -7.72
CA ARG A 21 0.68 -6.35 -9.11
C ARG A 21 0.14 -7.64 -9.71
N ASP A 22 0.83 -8.75 -9.50
CA ASP A 22 0.38 -10.07 -9.99
C ASP A 22 -0.98 -10.45 -9.39
N LEU A 23 -1.20 -10.11 -8.12
CA LEU A 23 -2.49 -10.29 -7.46
C LEU A 23 -3.58 -9.38 -8.06
N LEU A 24 -3.26 -8.10 -8.33
CA LEU A 24 -4.21 -7.18 -8.96
C LEU A 24 -4.65 -7.71 -10.34
N ASP A 25 -3.71 -8.12 -11.18
CA ASP A 25 -4.00 -8.70 -12.51
C ASP A 25 -4.90 -9.95 -12.37
N THR A 26 -4.67 -10.77 -11.36
CA THR A 26 -5.49 -11.94 -11.06
C THR A 26 -6.91 -11.56 -10.64
N LEU A 27 -7.07 -10.51 -9.81
CA LEU A 27 -8.38 -10.02 -9.37
C LEU A 27 -9.18 -9.41 -10.53
N GLU A 28 -8.52 -8.66 -11.41
CA GLU A 28 -9.12 -8.11 -12.62
C GLU A 28 -9.55 -9.24 -13.58
N ALA A 29 -8.69 -10.23 -13.82
CA ALA A 29 -8.99 -11.38 -14.66
C ALA A 29 -10.15 -12.24 -14.10
N ALA A 30 -10.29 -12.31 -12.78
CA ALA A 30 -11.38 -12.99 -12.11
C ALA A 30 -12.70 -12.19 -12.11
N GLY A 31 -12.70 -10.94 -12.59
CA GLY A 31 -13.86 -10.06 -12.57
C GLY A 31 -14.23 -9.54 -11.17
N LEU A 32 -13.29 -9.57 -10.22
CA LEU A 32 -13.50 -9.10 -8.85
C LEU A 32 -13.19 -7.60 -8.74
N GLU A 33 -13.99 -6.78 -9.42
CA GLU A 33 -13.74 -5.33 -9.59
C GLU A 33 -13.55 -4.58 -8.26
N GLN A 34 -14.36 -4.90 -7.24
CA GLN A 34 -14.25 -4.25 -5.93
C GLN A 34 -12.93 -4.61 -5.22
N ALA A 35 -12.51 -5.87 -5.29
CA ALA A 35 -11.25 -6.31 -4.71
C ALA A 35 -10.05 -5.74 -5.48
N ALA A 36 -10.12 -5.71 -6.82
CA ALA A 36 -9.11 -5.08 -7.67
C ALA A 36 -8.96 -3.58 -7.36
N THR A 37 -10.07 -2.86 -7.18
CA THR A 37 -10.06 -1.43 -6.82
C THR A 37 -9.35 -1.19 -5.48
N ILE A 38 -9.66 -2.01 -4.47
CA ILE A 38 -8.99 -1.93 -3.15
C ILE A 38 -7.50 -2.24 -3.32
N MET A 39 -7.17 -3.28 -4.08
CA MET A 39 -5.79 -3.70 -4.30
C MET A 39 -4.97 -2.65 -5.05
N ALA A 40 -5.56 -1.96 -6.02
CA ALA A 40 -4.93 -0.84 -6.73
C ALA A 40 -4.60 0.32 -5.78
N SER A 41 -5.50 0.64 -4.83
CA SER A 41 -5.24 1.66 -3.80
C SER A 41 -4.12 1.24 -2.84
N VAL A 42 -4.07 -0.03 -2.45
CA VAL A 42 -2.98 -0.58 -1.62
C VAL A 42 -1.65 -0.53 -2.38
N LEU A 43 -1.65 -0.87 -3.67
CA LEU A 43 -0.46 -0.81 -4.52
C LEU A 43 0.09 0.62 -4.64
N ASP A 44 -0.79 1.62 -4.79
CA ASP A 44 -0.39 3.03 -4.83
C ASP A 44 0.30 3.46 -3.52
N GLN A 45 -0.25 3.05 -2.37
CA GLN A 45 0.37 3.28 -1.06
C GLN A 45 1.74 2.61 -0.95
N LEU A 46 1.88 1.36 -1.38
CA LEU A 46 3.18 0.66 -1.35
C LEU A 46 4.23 1.34 -2.24
N VAL A 47 3.82 1.83 -3.42
CA VAL A 47 4.69 2.58 -4.33
C VAL A 47 5.10 3.93 -3.72
N CYS A 48 4.19 4.62 -3.05
CA CYS A 48 4.49 5.84 -2.30
C CYS A 48 5.42 5.54 -1.10
N ASP A 49 5.22 4.44 -0.40
CA ASP A 49 6.07 4.02 0.70
C ASP A 49 7.50 3.76 0.20
N ARG A 50 7.65 3.18 -1.00
CA ARG A 50 8.94 2.98 -1.65
C ARG A 50 9.66 4.30 -1.99
N THR A 51 8.93 5.31 -2.46
CA THR A 51 9.52 6.62 -2.77
C THR A 51 9.86 7.40 -1.50
N GLY A 52 9.04 7.28 -0.45
CA GLY A 52 9.28 7.85 0.88
C GLY A 52 10.50 7.25 1.60
N LEU A 53 10.82 5.98 1.35
CA LEU A 53 12.06 5.36 1.86
C LEU A 53 13.35 5.94 1.24
N SER A 54 13.27 6.72 0.16
CA SER A 54 14.44 7.42 -0.41
C SER A 54 14.80 8.72 0.31
N GLY A 55 13.98 9.20 1.24
CA GLY A 55 14.24 10.44 1.98
C GLY A 55 13.59 10.39 3.35
N THR A 56 14.41 10.41 4.40
CA THR A 56 13.94 10.38 5.80
C THR A 56 12.86 11.44 6.06
N SER A 57 11.61 11.03 6.24
CA SER A 57 10.57 11.80 6.92
C SER A 57 9.39 10.86 7.19
N GLY A 58 9.00 10.76 8.46
CA GLY A 58 8.07 9.76 8.98
C GLY A 58 6.76 9.64 8.21
N PHE A 59 6.31 8.39 8.09
CA PHE A 59 4.95 8.06 7.70
C PHE A 59 3.97 8.54 8.76
N MET A 60 3.42 9.74 8.57
CA MET A 60 2.14 10.12 9.18
C MET A 60 1.02 9.65 8.24
N PHE A 61 0.42 8.51 8.55
CA PHE A 61 -0.94 8.24 8.07
C PHE A 61 -1.83 9.28 8.73
N LYS A 62 -2.21 10.33 7.99
CA LYS A 62 -3.25 11.25 8.45
C LYS A 62 -4.56 10.47 8.36
N ALA A 63 -5.00 9.91 9.48
CA ALA A 63 -6.40 9.56 9.64
C ALA A 63 -7.17 10.88 9.49
N ASP A 64 -7.93 11.00 8.41
CA ASP A 64 -8.88 12.07 8.22
C ASP A 64 -10.01 11.84 9.23
N ASP A 65 -9.78 12.27 10.47
CA ASP A 65 -10.80 12.45 11.48
C ASP A 65 -11.49 13.77 11.16
N SER A 66 -12.38 13.73 10.17
CA SER A 66 -13.24 14.85 9.83
C SER A 66 -14.52 14.69 10.67
N PRO A 67 -14.71 15.46 11.77
CA PRO A 67 -15.98 15.46 12.46
C PRO A 67 -17.00 16.15 11.55
N ALA A 68 -18.00 15.39 11.11
CA ALA A 68 -19.20 15.98 10.54
C ALA A 68 -19.80 16.94 11.59
N SER A 69 -19.73 18.24 11.31
CA SER A 69 -20.48 19.30 11.99
C SER A 69 -21.58 19.80 11.07
#